data_AF-A0A9Y4NTU6-F1
#
_entry.id   AF-A0A9Y4NTU6-F1
#
_cell.length_a   1.000
_cell.length_b   1.000
_cell.length_c   1.000
_cell.angle_alpha   90.00
_cell.angle_beta   90.00
_cell.angle_gamma   90.00
#
_symmetry.space_group_name_H-M   'P 1'
#
loop_
_entity.id
_entity.type
_entity.pdbx_description
1 polymer ?
#
loop_
_entity_poly.entity_id
_entity_poly.type
_entity_poly.pdbx_seq_one_letter_code
_entity_poly.pdbx_strand_id
1 'polypeptide(L)'
;MTAEAILRLVNDPVLPFYPLDIALDVQNKLKDKSAVSPALLSSASSLRDHAAFFQSETMRPANDPKERDPSHVRMLNDVLRDLEKSFIIPQTPPGVYRNQLYSLPGKTPQFSILRFSQEAVLHCNVTSKAAKYNSANKEVLCLSNMNQSLSLILRAIRSAERLVFFGLDLFENYPSDTK
;
A
#
# COMPACT_ATOMS: atom_id res chain seq x y z
N MET A 1 -8.60 -12.52 -16.40
CA MET A 1 -9.89 -12.13 -15.82
C MET A 1 -10.96 -13.06 -16.39
N THR A 2 -11.77 -13.69 -15.56
CA THR A 2 -12.83 -14.63 -15.99
C THR A 2 -14.18 -13.91 -16.11
N ALA A 3 -15.13 -14.51 -16.85
CA ALA A 3 -16.49 -13.96 -16.97
C ALA A 3 -17.19 -13.86 -15.61
N GLU A 4 -16.97 -14.84 -14.73
CA GLU A 4 -17.47 -14.84 -13.34
C GLU A 4 -16.94 -13.63 -12.55
N ALA A 5 -15.64 -13.32 -12.66
CA ALA A 5 -15.06 -12.17 -11.98
C ALA A 5 -15.67 -10.84 -12.45
N ILE A 6 -15.96 -10.72 -13.76
CA ILE A 6 -16.63 -9.54 -14.32
C ILE A 6 -18.06 -9.45 -13.78
N LEU A 7 -18.79 -10.58 -13.79
CA LEU A 7 -20.17 -10.61 -13.32
C LEU A 7 -20.27 -10.17 -11.85
N ARG A 8 -19.36 -10.64 -11.00
CA ARG A 8 -19.28 -10.23 -9.59
C ARG A 8 -18.92 -8.76 -9.43
N LEU A 9 -17.94 -8.26 -10.20
CA LEU A 9 -17.54 -6.86 -10.13
C LEU A 9 -18.68 -5.88 -10.50
N VAL A 10 -19.59 -6.28 -11.38
CA VAL A 10 -20.68 -5.43 -11.88
C VAL A 10 -21.98 -5.60 -11.07
N ASN A 11 -22.24 -6.78 -10.50
CA ASN A 11 -23.52 -7.06 -9.84
C ASN A 11 -23.44 -7.16 -8.31
N ASP A 12 -22.29 -7.47 -7.73
CA ASP A 12 -22.18 -7.56 -6.27
C ASP A 12 -22.37 -6.14 -5.67
N PRO A 13 -23.19 -5.98 -4.62
CA PRO A 13 -23.42 -4.67 -4.01
C PRO A 13 -22.13 -4.08 -3.44
N VAL A 14 -21.24 -4.94 -2.95
CA VAL A 14 -19.92 -4.60 -2.42
C VAL A 14 -18.86 -5.14 -3.37
N LEU A 15 -17.86 -4.33 -3.70
CA LEU A 15 -16.78 -4.74 -4.60
C LEU A 15 -16.01 -5.94 -4.01
N PRO A 16 -15.69 -6.96 -4.83
CA PRO A 16 -15.00 -8.17 -4.37
C PRO A 16 -13.48 -7.94 -4.22
N PHE A 17 -13.09 -6.89 -3.49
CA PHE A 17 -11.70 -6.56 -3.18
C PHE A 17 -11.40 -6.89 -1.72
N TYR A 18 -10.22 -7.48 -1.48
CA TYR A 18 -9.80 -7.97 -0.16
C TYR A 18 -8.71 -7.05 0.41
N PRO A 19 -9.05 -6.07 1.27
CA PRO A 19 -8.09 -5.09 1.76
C PRO A 19 -6.97 -5.72 2.59
N LEU A 20 -7.22 -6.86 3.25
CA LEU A 20 -6.21 -7.60 4.01
C LEU A 20 -5.08 -8.12 3.11
N ASP A 21 -5.38 -8.54 1.89
CA ASP A 21 -4.36 -9.06 0.96
C ASP A 21 -3.31 -7.99 0.63
N ILE A 22 -3.75 -6.74 0.44
CA ILE A 22 -2.86 -5.60 0.21
C ILE A 22 -1.99 -5.35 1.45
N ALA A 23 -2.59 -5.36 2.64
CA ALA A 23 -1.83 -5.13 3.88
C ALA A 23 -0.80 -6.24 4.14
N LEU A 24 -1.15 -7.50 3.87
CA LEU A 24 -0.23 -8.63 3.98
C LEU A 24 0.91 -8.54 2.96
N ASP A 25 0.65 -8.12 1.72
CA ASP A 25 1.69 -7.88 0.72
C ASP A 25 2.66 -6.78 1.16
N VAL A 26 2.15 -5.66 1.69
CA VAL A 26 2.97 -4.60 2.28
C VAL A 26 3.87 -5.13 3.40
N GLN A 27 3.33 -5.92 4.32
CA GLN A 27 4.12 -6.52 5.40
C GLN A 27 5.18 -7.47 4.87
N ASN A 28 4.84 -8.32 3.89
CA ASN A 28 5.78 -9.22 3.24
C ASN A 28 6.95 -8.45 2.62
N LYS A 29 6.67 -7.29 2.00
CA LYS A 29 7.69 -6.43 1.41
C LYS A 29 8.62 -5.73 2.39
N LEU A 30 8.25 -5.67 3.67
CA LEU A 30 9.03 -5.07 4.75
C LEU A 30 9.76 -6.10 5.63
N LYS A 31 9.71 -7.40 5.29
CA LYS A 31 10.34 -8.47 6.10
C LYS A 31 11.87 -8.40 6.17
N ASP A 32 12.52 -7.74 5.22
CA ASP A 32 13.97 -7.50 5.27
C ASP A 32 14.26 -6.32 6.20
N LYS A 33 14.48 -6.65 7.48
CA LYS A 33 14.55 -5.69 8.60
C LYS A 33 15.81 -4.82 8.61
N SER A 34 16.79 -5.07 7.74
CA SER A 34 18.11 -4.45 7.82
C SER A 34 18.12 -2.94 7.52
N ALA A 35 17.05 -2.39 6.95
CA ALA A 35 16.95 -0.97 6.57
C ALA A 35 15.60 -0.28 6.89
N VAL A 36 14.71 -0.93 7.65
CA VAL A 36 13.33 -0.46 7.86
C VAL A 36 13.18 0.23 9.22
N SER A 37 12.65 1.45 9.24
CA SER A 37 12.46 2.19 10.50
C SER A 37 11.33 1.60 11.36
N PRO A 38 11.39 1.72 12.70
CA PRO A 38 10.30 1.27 13.58
C PRO A 38 8.95 1.91 13.27
N ALA A 39 8.95 3.19 12.86
CA ALA A 39 7.73 3.90 12.46
C ALA A 39 7.07 3.28 11.22
N LEU A 40 7.88 2.82 10.26
CA LEU A 40 7.38 2.17 9.04
C LEU A 40 6.77 0.80 9.35
N LEU A 41 7.43 0.01 10.21
CA LEU A 41 6.89 -1.27 10.69
C LEU A 41 5.59 -1.08 11.50
N SER A 42 5.55 -0.09 12.39
CA SER A 42 4.37 0.22 13.19
C SER A 42 3.18 0.61 12.30
N SER A 43 3.35 1.49 11.31
CA SER A 43 2.28 1.84 10.36
C SER A 43 1.84 0.63 9.51
N ALA A 44 2.76 -0.26 9.10
CA ALA A 44 2.40 -1.47 8.36
C ALA A 44 1.65 -2.50 9.21
N SER A 45 1.95 -2.60 10.50
CA SER A 45 1.18 -3.41 11.46
C SER A 45 -0.23 -2.85 11.64
N SER A 46 -0.33 -1.54 11.90
CA SER A 46 -1.61 -0.86 12.08
C SER A 46 -2.51 -0.98 10.85
N LEU A 47 -1.95 -0.79 9.64
CA LEU A 47 -2.69 -1.02 8.38
C LEU A 47 -3.24 -2.45 8.30
N ARG A 48 -2.48 -3.48 8.69
CA ARG A 48 -2.94 -4.87 8.67
C ARG A 48 -4.09 -5.10 9.65
N ASP A 49 -3.95 -4.60 10.87
CA ASP A 49 -4.97 -4.81 11.91
C ASP A 49 -6.28 -4.11 11.53
N HIS A 50 -6.21 -2.86 11.06
CA HIS A 50 -7.37 -2.14 10.54
C HIS A 50 -7.95 -2.79 9.28
N ALA A 51 -7.13 -3.27 8.34
CA ALA A 51 -7.61 -3.92 7.13
C ALA A 51 -8.30 -5.26 7.44
N ALA A 52 -7.81 -6.01 8.43
CA ALA A 52 -8.43 -7.25 8.87
C ALA A 52 -9.83 -6.99 9.47
N PHE A 53 -9.95 -5.99 10.34
CA PHE A 53 -11.23 -5.60 10.92
C PHE A 53 -12.17 -5.01 9.86
N PHE A 54 -11.68 -4.14 8.99
CA PHE A 54 -12.47 -3.59 7.90
C PHE A 54 -13.00 -4.68 6.97
N GLN A 55 -12.18 -5.68 6.64
CA GLN A 55 -12.62 -6.81 5.84
C GLN A 55 -13.75 -7.62 6.49
N SER A 56 -13.73 -7.80 7.82
CA SER A 56 -14.83 -8.51 8.50
C SER A 56 -16.16 -7.77 8.41
N GLU A 57 -16.12 -6.43 8.40
CA GLU A 57 -17.31 -5.59 8.30
C GLU A 57 -17.82 -5.40 6.86
N THR A 58 -16.93 -5.42 5.86
CA THR A 58 -17.27 -5.14 4.44
C THR A 58 -18.37 -6.03 3.86
N MET A 59 -18.56 -7.24 4.39
CA MET A 59 -19.58 -8.18 3.90
C MET A 59 -20.96 -7.97 4.53
N ARG A 60 -21.11 -7.09 5.53
CA ARG A 60 -22.41 -6.86 6.18
C ARG A 60 -23.47 -6.35 5.21
N PRO A 61 -23.22 -5.36 4.32
CA PRO A 61 -24.20 -4.95 3.31
C PRO A 61 -24.49 -6.06 2.29
N ALA A 62 -23.55 -6.97 2.03
CA ALA A 62 -23.83 -8.11 1.16
C ALA A 62 -24.81 -9.09 1.83
N ASN A 63 -24.77 -9.24 3.15
CA ASN A 63 -25.57 -10.20 3.91
C ASN A 63 -26.91 -9.63 4.43
N ASP A 64 -26.98 -8.34 4.76
CA ASP A 64 -28.19 -7.67 5.24
C ASP A 64 -28.63 -6.55 4.27
N PRO A 65 -29.76 -6.73 3.56
CA PRO A 65 -30.35 -5.69 2.71
C PRO A 65 -30.64 -4.36 3.41
N LYS A 66 -30.82 -4.34 4.74
CA LYS A 66 -31.05 -3.10 5.51
C LYS A 66 -29.81 -2.22 5.62
N GLU A 67 -28.62 -2.82 5.56
CA GLU A 67 -27.34 -2.10 5.54
C GLU A 67 -26.93 -1.66 4.12
N ARG A 68 -27.81 -1.86 3.11
CA ARG A 68 -27.56 -1.45 1.71
C ARG A 68 -28.07 -0.05 1.39
N ASP A 69 -27.86 0.91 2.29
CA ASP A 69 -28.08 2.31 1.92
C ASP A 69 -27.20 2.67 0.71
N PRO A 70 -27.74 3.22 -0.39
CA PRO A 70 -26.96 3.46 -1.60
C PRO A 70 -25.75 4.37 -1.40
N SER A 71 -25.87 5.38 -0.52
CA SER A 71 -24.77 6.31 -0.25
C SER A 71 -23.68 5.63 0.58
N HIS A 72 -24.08 4.87 1.60
CA HIS A 72 -23.15 4.08 2.40
C HIS A 72 -22.39 3.07 1.53
N VAL A 73 -23.10 2.24 0.77
CA VAL A 73 -22.49 1.22 -0.09
C VAL A 73 -21.57 1.87 -1.13
N ARG A 74 -21.95 3.05 -1.63
CA ARG A 74 -21.10 3.82 -2.53
C ARG A 74 -19.79 4.25 -1.86
N MET A 75 -19.85 4.81 -0.66
CA MET A 75 -18.68 5.22 0.11
C MET A 75 -17.77 4.03 0.42
N LEU A 76 -18.35 2.89 0.83
CA LEU A 76 -17.63 1.64 1.06
C LEU A 76 -16.89 1.18 -0.20
N ASN A 77 -17.57 1.17 -1.34
CA ASN A 77 -16.98 0.78 -2.61
C ASN A 77 -15.90 1.75 -3.10
N ASP A 78 -16.03 3.04 -2.80
CA ASP A 78 -14.99 4.02 -3.10
C ASP A 78 -13.73 3.74 -2.27
N VAL A 79 -13.87 3.41 -0.97
CA VAL A 79 -12.75 2.97 -0.11
C VAL A 79 -12.08 1.71 -0.66
N LEU A 80 -12.85 0.66 -0.95
CA LEU A 80 -12.32 -0.62 -1.45
C LEU A 80 -11.58 -0.46 -2.78
N ARG A 81 -12.16 0.31 -3.71
CA ARG A 81 -11.58 0.55 -5.03
C ARG A 81 -10.32 1.41 -4.97
N ASP A 82 -10.29 2.40 -4.08
CA ASP A 82 -9.23 3.40 -4.06
C ASP A 82 -8.08 3.04 -3.10
N LEU A 83 -8.22 1.96 -2.32
CA LEU A 83 -7.16 1.42 -1.45
C LEU A 83 -5.85 1.18 -2.20
N GLU A 84 -5.90 0.48 -3.33
CA GLU A 84 -4.72 0.22 -4.16
C GLU A 84 -4.06 1.52 -4.66
N LYS A 85 -4.87 2.55 -4.93
CA LYS A 85 -4.39 3.84 -5.44
C LYS A 85 -3.54 4.61 -4.45
N SER A 86 -3.67 4.33 -3.14
CA SER A 86 -2.80 4.90 -2.10
C SER A 86 -1.31 4.60 -2.32
N PHE A 87 -0.99 3.57 -3.12
CA PHE A 87 0.37 3.13 -3.42
C PHE A 87 0.93 3.68 -4.74
N ILE A 88 0.17 4.52 -5.46
CA ILE A 88 0.61 5.16 -6.69
C ILE A 88 1.48 6.38 -6.35
N ILE A 89 2.73 6.37 -6.81
CA ILE A 89 3.62 7.54 -6.76
C ILE A 89 3.41 8.36 -8.04
N PRO A 90 3.04 9.65 -7.95
CA PRO A 90 2.80 10.49 -9.12
C PRO A 90 4.01 10.66 -10.04
N GLN A 91 5.21 10.76 -9.45
CA GLN A 91 6.48 10.89 -10.18
C GLN A 91 7.43 9.79 -9.74
N THR A 92 7.68 8.83 -10.63
CA THR A 92 8.68 7.77 -10.41
C THR A 92 9.88 7.93 -11.33
N PRO A 93 11.08 7.50 -10.89
CA PRO A 93 12.22 7.42 -11.79
C PRO A 93 11.94 6.49 -12.98
N PRO A 94 12.61 6.69 -14.13
CA PRO A 94 12.51 5.79 -15.27
C PRO A 94 12.81 4.34 -14.88
N GLY A 95 12.00 3.39 -15.35
CA GLY A 95 12.16 1.97 -15.06
C GLY A 95 11.52 1.50 -13.74
N VAL A 96 10.97 2.40 -12.92
CA VAL A 96 10.23 2.05 -11.69
C VAL A 96 8.74 2.09 -11.94
N TYR A 97 8.01 1.04 -11.52
CA TYR A 97 6.55 1.07 -11.53
C TYR A 97 6.01 2.16 -10.61
N ARG A 98 4.99 2.88 -11.09
CA ARG A 98 4.30 3.90 -10.30
C ARG A 98 3.58 3.33 -9.09
N ASN A 99 2.92 2.18 -9.25
CA ASN A 99 2.32 1.48 -8.13
C ASN A 99 3.39 0.66 -7.39
N GLN A 100 3.60 1.00 -6.12
CA GLN A 100 4.61 0.40 -5.26
C GLN A 100 4.32 -1.06 -4.87
N LEU A 101 3.07 -1.52 -4.99
CA LEU A 101 2.70 -2.91 -4.72
C LEU A 101 3.29 -3.87 -5.77
N TYR A 102 3.52 -3.38 -6.99
CA TYR A 102 3.99 -4.21 -8.09
C TYR A 102 5.51 -4.13 -8.29
N SER A 103 6.07 -5.28 -8.61
CA SER A 103 7.49 -5.46 -8.91
C SER A 103 7.66 -6.20 -10.23
N LEU A 104 8.80 -5.98 -10.89
CA LEU A 104 9.14 -6.74 -12.11
C LEU A 104 9.26 -8.24 -11.76
N PRO A 105 8.73 -9.14 -12.61
CA PRO A 105 8.82 -10.60 -12.40
C PRO A 105 10.27 -11.06 -12.18
N GLY A 106 10.46 -12.06 -11.30
CA GLY A 106 11.77 -12.67 -11.03
C GLY A 106 12.66 -11.91 -10.03
N LYS A 107 12.13 -10.93 -9.30
CA LYS A 107 12.86 -10.14 -8.30
C LYS A 107 12.34 -10.43 -6.87
N THR A 108 13.17 -10.15 -5.86
CA THR A 108 12.82 -10.29 -4.44
C THR A 108 11.54 -9.52 -4.11
N PRO A 109 10.74 -9.98 -3.14
CA PRO A 109 9.48 -9.33 -2.76
C PRO A 109 9.77 -8.08 -1.94
N GLN A 110 10.47 -7.10 -2.49
CA GLN A 110 10.70 -5.79 -1.88
C GLN A 110 10.02 -4.71 -2.73
N PHE A 111 9.81 -3.54 -2.13
CA PHE A 111 9.36 -2.37 -2.88
C PHE A 111 10.36 -2.01 -3.97
N SER A 112 9.90 -1.95 -5.22
CA SER A 112 10.75 -1.67 -6.38
C SER A 112 11.63 -0.43 -6.19
N ILE A 113 11.08 0.63 -5.57
CA ILE A 113 11.79 1.90 -5.32
C ILE A 113 13.00 1.75 -4.37
N LEU A 114 12.99 0.80 -3.44
CA LEU A 114 14.14 0.50 -2.58
C LEU A 114 15.26 -0.20 -3.35
N ARG A 115 14.91 -1.09 -4.28
CA ARG A 115 15.89 -1.79 -5.10
C ARG A 115 16.69 -0.83 -5.99
N PHE A 116 16.03 0.12 -6.65
CA PHE A 116 16.75 1.09 -7.50
C PHE A 116 17.69 1.98 -6.67
N SER A 117 17.29 2.29 -5.43
CA SER A 117 18.18 2.97 -4.48
C SER A 117 19.39 2.10 -4.12
N GLN A 118 19.18 0.80 -3.89
CA GLN A 118 20.26 -0.14 -3.58
C GLN A 118 21.21 -0.41 -4.76
N GLU A 119 20.67 -0.54 -5.98
CA GLU A 119 21.47 -0.67 -7.21
C GLU A 119 22.32 0.60 -7.43
N ALA A 120 21.77 1.79 -7.20
CA ALA A 120 22.52 3.03 -7.24
C ALA A 120 23.66 3.07 -6.19
N VAL A 121 23.41 2.56 -4.98
CA VAL A 121 24.43 2.42 -3.91
C VAL A 121 25.53 1.43 -4.30
N LEU A 122 25.21 0.31 -4.97
CA LEU A 122 26.23 -0.63 -5.46
C LEU A 122 27.14 0.02 -6.52
N HIS A 123 26.59 0.87 -7.40
CA HIS A 123 27.37 1.67 -8.34
C HIS A 123 28.16 2.80 -7.66
N CYS A 124 27.72 3.29 -6.48
CA CYS A 124 28.52 4.17 -5.62
C CYS A 124 29.83 3.45 -5.19
N ASN A 125 29.78 2.15 -4.86
CA ASN A 125 30.92 1.39 -4.34
C ASN A 125 31.92 0.91 -5.41
N VAL A 126 31.46 0.52 -6.61
CA VAL A 126 32.31 -0.09 -7.67
C VAL A 126 33.17 0.95 -8.42
N THR A 127 32.75 2.22 -8.48
CA THR A 127 33.53 3.29 -9.15
C THR A 127 34.71 3.83 -8.33
N SER A 128 34.97 3.29 -7.14
CA SER A 128 36.00 3.77 -6.20
C SER A 128 37.46 3.56 -6.64
N LYS A 129 37.73 2.90 -7.78
CA LYS A 129 39.10 2.75 -8.29
C LYS A 129 39.60 3.89 -9.19
N ALA A 130 38.77 4.87 -9.58
CA ALA A 130 39.24 6.00 -10.37
C ALA A 130 38.38 7.27 -10.17
N ALA A 131 38.58 8.00 -9.05
CA ALA A 131 38.48 9.48 -8.92
C ALA A 131 38.41 9.88 -7.43
N LYS A 132 39.55 10.29 -6.87
CA LYS A 132 39.70 10.64 -5.44
C LYS A 132 39.17 12.03 -5.02
N TYR A 133 38.31 12.68 -5.81
CA TYR A 133 37.87 14.07 -5.51
C TYR A 133 36.36 14.29 -5.33
N ASN A 134 35.49 13.28 -5.48
CA ASN A 134 34.01 13.46 -5.37
C ASN A 134 33.28 12.42 -4.48
N SER A 135 33.99 11.67 -3.64
CA SER A 135 33.45 10.51 -2.90
C SER A 135 32.39 10.86 -1.86
N ALA A 136 32.59 11.93 -1.07
CA ALA A 136 31.68 12.30 0.02
C ALA A 136 30.30 12.76 -0.46
N ASN A 137 30.25 13.56 -1.54
CA ASN A 137 28.99 14.03 -2.12
C ASN A 137 28.15 12.90 -2.75
N LYS A 138 28.82 11.85 -3.24
CA LYS A 138 28.16 10.70 -3.88
C LYS A 138 27.48 9.78 -2.86
N GLU A 139 28.12 9.54 -1.71
CA GLU A 139 27.53 8.79 -0.60
C GLU A 139 26.32 9.51 0.02
N VAL A 140 26.43 10.83 0.20
CA VAL A 140 25.32 11.67 0.71
C VAL A 140 24.09 11.62 -0.21
N LEU A 141 24.30 11.64 -1.53
CA LEU A 141 23.22 11.51 -2.53
C LEU A 141 22.61 10.09 -2.56
N CYS A 142 23.43 9.06 -2.37
CA CYS A 142 22.99 7.67 -2.30
C CYS A 142 22.11 7.43 -1.04
N LEU A 143 22.48 7.99 0.12
CA LEU A 143 21.69 7.93 1.36
C LEU A 143 20.37 8.73 1.27
N SER A 144 20.40 9.91 0.65
CA SER A 144 19.21 10.77 0.53
C SER A 144 18.13 10.12 -0.34
N ASN A 145 18.50 9.42 -1.42
CA ASN A 145 17.57 8.68 -2.27
C ASN A 145 16.89 7.51 -1.54
N MET A 146 17.63 6.83 -0.67
CA MET A 146 17.10 5.72 0.16
C MET A 146 16.09 6.24 1.19
N ASN A 147 16.43 7.34 1.87
CA ASN A 147 15.51 8.01 2.80
C ASN A 147 14.26 8.55 2.10
N GLN A 148 14.41 9.12 0.90
CA GLN A 148 13.29 9.56 0.09
C GLN A 148 12.38 8.39 -0.27
N SER A 149 12.95 7.26 -0.71
CA SER A 149 12.19 6.05 -1.03
C SER A 149 11.40 5.51 0.17
N LEU A 150 12.03 5.44 1.35
CA LEU A 150 11.37 5.03 2.59
C LEU A 150 10.25 5.99 3.00
N SER A 151 10.44 7.30 2.83
CA SER A 151 9.38 8.29 3.11
C SER A 151 8.18 8.18 2.17
N LEU A 152 8.40 7.84 0.90
CA LEU A 152 7.34 7.60 -0.08
C LEU A 152 6.53 6.36 0.28
N ILE A 153 7.19 5.29 0.71
CA ILE A 153 6.53 4.06 1.19
C ILE A 153 5.72 4.37 2.45
N LEU A 154 6.32 5.04 3.44
CA LEU A 154 5.62 5.41 4.68
C LEU A 154 4.38 6.25 4.40
N ARG A 155 4.49 7.23 3.48
CA ARG A 155 3.36 8.07 3.08
C ARG A 155 2.24 7.24 2.44
N ALA A 156 2.58 6.31 1.56
CA ALA A 156 1.61 5.42 0.92
C ALA A 156 0.88 4.54 1.96
N ILE A 157 1.62 3.93 2.89
CA ILE A 157 1.04 3.10 3.95
C ILE A 157 0.11 3.93 4.85
N ARG A 158 0.52 5.12 5.27
CA ARG A 158 -0.33 6.01 6.08
C ARG A 158 -1.56 6.50 5.32
N SER A 159 -1.44 6.72 4.02
CA SER A 159 -2.59 7.05 3.17
C SER A 159 -3.59 5.90 3.12
N ALA A 160 -3.10 4.68 2.89
CA ALA A 160 -3.93 3.47 2.87
C ALA A 160 -4.60 3.23 4.22
N GLU A 161 -3.85 3.38 5.32
CA GLU A 161 -4.34 3.22 6.69
C GLU A 161 -5.48 4.20 7.00
N ARG A 162 -5.34 5.49 6.65
CA ARG A 162 -6.39 6.49 6.83
C ARG A 162 -7.64 6.18 6.00
N LEU A 163 -7.46 5.66 4.79
CA LEU A 163 -8.58 5.31 3.92
C LEU A 163 -9.35 4.09 4.47
N VAL A 164 -8.64 3.09 5.01
CA VAL A 164 -9.26 1.95 5.71
C VAL A 164 -9.99 2.43 6.97
N PHE A 165 -9.38 3.32 7.75
CA PHE A 165 -10.00 3.88 8.95
C PHE A 165 -11.31 4.62 8.61
N PHE A 166 -11.32 5.45 7.56
CA PHE A 166 -12.55 6.07 7.07
C PHE A 166 -13.61 5.04 6.66
N GLY A 167 -13.19 3.90 6.08
CA GLY A 167 -14.10 2.79 5.78
C GLY A 167 -14.71 2.15 7.03
N LEU A 168 -13.97 2.09 8.14
CA LEU A 168 -14.46 1.59 9.43
C LEU A 168 -15.51 2.51 10.04
N ASP A 169 -15.31 3.84 9.94
CA ASP A 169 -16.25 4.85 10.45
C ASP A 169 -17.66 4.74 9.81
N LEU A 170 -17.76 4.11 8.63
CA LEU A 170 -19.05 3.84 7.99
C LEU A 170 -19.90 2.88 8.84
N PHE A 171 -19.28 1.95 9.56
CA PHE A 171 -19.97 0.93 10.36
C PHE A 171 -20.24 1.37 11.80
N GLU A 172 -19.48 2.35 12.32
CA GLU A 172 -19.65 2.85 13.70
C GLU A 172 -20.90 3.73 13.88
N ASN A 173 -21.40 4.33 12.80
CA ASN A 173 -22.48 5.33 12.83
C ASN A 173 -23.88 4.78 12.50
N TYR A 174 -24.09 3.46 12.50
CA TYR A 174 -25.46 2.96 12.47
C TYR A 174 -26.06 3.14 13.87
N PRO A 175 -27.00 4.08 14.09
CA PRO A 175 -27.83 4.00 15.27
C PRO A 175 -28.50 2.62 15.18
N SER A 176 -28.19 1.75 16.13
CA SER A 176 -29.04 0.60 16.39
C SER A 176 -30.43 1.17 16.53
N ASP A 177 -31.32 0.90 15.56
CA ASP A 177 -32.71 1.30 15.59
C ASP A 177 -33.27 0.86 16.94
N THR A 178 -33.32 1.79 17.89
CA THR A 178 -34.08 1.67 19.11
C THR A 178 -35.54 1.73 18.69
N LYS A 179 -36.11 0.55 18.47
CA LYS A 179 -37.54 0.32 18.50
C LYS A 179 -37.91 -0.46 19.75
#